data_AF-A0A258CPX9-F1
#
_entry.id   AF-A0A258CPX9-F1
#
_cell.length_a   1.000
_cell.length_b   1.000
_cell.length_c   1.000
_cell.angle_alpha   90.00
_cell.angle_beta   90.00
_cell.angle_gamma   90.00
#
_symmetry.space_group_name_H-M   'P 1'
#
loop_
_entity.id
_entity.type
_entity.pdbx_description
1 polymer ?
#
loop_
_entity_poly.entity_id
_entity_poly.type
_entity_poly.pdbx_seq_one_letter_code
_entity_poly.pdbx_strand_id
1 'polypeptide(L)'
;GQDGGARAHLFANPTVELAGRRIAPLICYEQLVVWPILQSMLHRPDAIVATGNGWWTVGTSIIDIQNASTIAWARLFDVPLVTAFNR
;
A
#
# COMPACT_ATOMS: atom_id res chain seq x y z
N GLY A 1 -1.36 22.48 -24.62
CA GLY A 1 -2.29 21.76 -23.72
C GLY A 1 -1.91 22.12 -22.32
N GLN A 2 -2.85 22.29 -21.40
CA GLN A 2 -2.48 22.29 -19.99
C GLN A 2 -2.17 20.84 -19.65
N ASP A 3 -0.90 20.51 -19.45
CA ASP A 3 -0.41 19.15 -19.26
C ASP A 3 -0.99 18.57 -17.96
N GLY A 4 -2.18 17.97 -18.04
CA GLY A 4 -2.96 17.44 -16.90
C GLY A 4 -2.42 16.15 -16.29
N GLY A 5 -1.11 15.92 -16.35
CA GLY A 5 -0.44 14.77 -15.76
C GLY A 5 0.09 15.05 -14.35
N ALA A 6 0.38 14.00 -13.60
CA ALA A 6 1.10 14.09 -12.33
C ALA A 6 2.60 13.81 -12.54
N ARG A 7 3.46 14.45 -11.75
CA ARG A 7 4.90 14.16 -11.76
C ARG A 7 5.15 12.77 -11.17
N ALA A 8 5.86 11.92 -11.91
CA ALA A 8 6.24 10.60 -11.42
C ALA A 8 7.37 10.72 -10.38
N HIS A 9 7.12 10.17 -9.18
CA HIS A 9 8.07 10.16 -8.07
C HIS A 9 8.60 8.74 -7.80
N LEU A 10 9.23 8.14 -8.81
CA LEU A 10 9.64 6.72 -8.80
C LEU A 10 10.63 6.34 -7.68
N PHE A 11 11.39 7.31 -7.16
CA PHE A 11 12.42 7.12 -6.13
C PHE A 11 12.29 8.06 -4.93
N ALA A 12 11.19 8.81 -4.82
CA ALA A 12 10.95 9.65 -3.64
C ALA A 12 10.67 8.77 -2.41
N ASN A 13 10.76 9.31 -1.20
CA ASN A 13 10.35 8.56 -0.01
C ASN A 13 8.82 8.35 -0.02
N PRO A 14 8.31 7.11 -0.10
CA PRO A 14 6.88 6.83 -0.09
C PRO A 14 6.30 6.70 1.33
N THR A 15 7.14 6.71 2.37
CA THR A 15 6.70 6.57 3.76
C THR A 15 6.27 7.90 4.36
N VAL A 16 5.40 7.83 5.37
CA VAL A 16 4.86 9.00 6.08
C VAL A 16 5.12 8.86 7.58
N GLU A 17 5.51 9.94 8.25
CA GLU A 17 5.60 10.01 9.71
C GLU A 17 4.24 10.40 10.29
N LEU A 18 3.68 9.56 11.17
CA LEU A 18 2.41 9.79 11.85
C LEU A 18 2.57 9.45 13.34
N ALA A 19 2.32 10.44 14.20
CA ALA A 19 2.43 10.28 15.65
C ALA A 19 3.78 9.67 16.12
N GLY A 20 4.89 10.02 15.45
CA GLY A 20 6.22 9.51 15.74
C GLY A 20 6.50 8.09 15.26
N ARG A 21 5.66 7.55 14.36
CA ARG A 21 5.85 6.27 13.69
C ARG A 21 5.90 6.45 12.19
N ARG A 22 6.81 5.73 11.54
CA ARG A 22 6.89 5.66 10.08
C ARG A 22 5.95 4.61 9.55
N ILE A 23 5.06 5.00 8.64
CA ILE A 23 4.14 4.07 8.00
C ILE A 23 4.42 3.95 6.50
N ALA A 24 4.20 2.76 5.96
CA ALA A 24 4.13 2.49 4.53
C ALA A 24 2.66 2.39 4.09
N PRO A 25 2.08 3.47 3.55
CA PRO A 25 0.72 3.43 3.02
C PRO A 25 0.68 2.64 1.71
N LEU A 26 -0.28 1.73 1.55
CA LEU A 26 -0.55 1.01 0.30
C LEU A 26 -2.04 1.12 -0.05
N ILE A 27 -2.35 1.85 -1.11
CA ILE A 27 -3.72 2.18 -1.50
C ILE A 27 -4.19 1.26 -2.63
N CYS A 28 -5.23 0.47 -2.34
CA CYS A 28 -5.97 -0.37 -3.27
C CYS A 28 -5.03 -1.20 -4.17
N TYR A 29 -4.88 -0.79 -5.43
CA TYR A 29 -4.09 -1.50 -6.43
C TYR A 29 -2.59 -1.61 -6.08
N GLU A 30 -2.03 -0.66 -5.32
CA GLU A 30 -0.61 -0.67 -4.92
C GLU A 30 -0.23 -1.93 -4.14
N GLN A 31 -1.19 -2.58 -3.50
CA GLN A 31 -1.05 -3.82 -2.75
C GLN A 31 -0.63 -5.02 -3.62
N LEU A 32 -0.79 -4.89 -4.94
CA LEU A 32 -0.43 -5.90 -5.94
C LEU A 32 0.86 -5.55 -6.70
N VAL A 33 1.34 -4.30 -6.57
CA VAL A 33 2.51 -3.82 -7.32
C VAL A 33 3.76 -4.02 -6.48
N VAL A 34 4.77 -4.68 -7.07
CA VAL A 34 6.01 -5.03 -6.37
C VAL A 34 6.85 -3.80 -6.00
N TRP A 35 6.92 -2.80 -6.88
CA TRP A 35 7.86 -1.68 -6.67
C TRP A 35 7.53 -0.80 -5.45
N PRO A 36 6.30 -0.28 -5.26
CA PRO A 36 5.98 0.61 -4.14
C PRO A 36 6.27 -0.01 -2.77
N ILE A 37 6.05 -1.32 -2.65
CA ILE A 37 6.29 -1.99 -1.37
C ILE A 37 7.78 -2.23 -1.10
N LEU A 38 8.56 -2.67 -2.09
CA LEU A 38 10.01 -2.78 -1.93
C LEU A 38 10.62 -1.42 -1.60
N GLN A 39 10.23 -0.39 -2.35
CA GLN A 39 10.65 0.98 -2.10
C GLN A 39 10.33 1.43 -0.67
N SER A 40 9.12 1.15 -0.19
CA SER A 40 8.73 1.48 1.20
C SER A 40 9.59 0.73 2.22
N MET A 41 9.85 -0.55 2.02
CA MET A 41 10.64 -1.37 2.95
C MET A 41 12.12 -0.95 3.02
N LEU A 42 12.69 -0.39 1.96
CA LEU A 42 14.02 0.24 2.00
C LEU A 42 14.10 1.37 3.04
N HIS A 43 12.97 2.04 3.33
CA HIS A 43 12.88 3.09 4.34
C HIS A 43 12.55 2.55 5.75
N ARG A 44 12.48 1.23 5.95
CA ARG A 44 12.24 0.57 7.25
C ARG A 44 11.06 1.18 8.03
N PRO A 45 9.82 1.02 7.52
CA PRO A 45 8.64 1.51 8.21
C PRO A 45 8.34 0.66 9.45
N ASP A 46 7.67 1.25 10.41
CA ASP A 46 7.20 0.59 11.63
C ASP A 46 5.91 -0.21 11.39
N ALA A 47 5.15 0.12 10.35
CA ALA A 47 3.92 -0.58 9.97
C ALA A 47 3.56 -0.38 8.48
N ILE A 48 2.85 -1.37 7.92
CA ILE A 48 2.11 -1.24 6.65
C ILE A 48 0.68 -0.83 6.97
N VAL A 49 0.18 0.19 6.27
CA VAL A 49 -1.22 0.62 6.34
C VAL A 49 -1.86 0.41 4.98
N ALA A 50 -2.62 -0.67 4.83
CA ALA A 50 -3.27 -1.05 3.59
C ALA A 50 -4.74 -0.61 3.59
N THR A 51 -5.12 0.22 2.62
CA THR A 51 -6.51 0.71 2.51
C THR A 51 -7.09 0.38 1.15
N GLY A 52 -8.39 0.10 1.06
CA GLY A 52 -9.02 -0.26 -0.21
C GLY A 52 -10.51 0.05 -0.25
N ASN A 53 -11.05 0.12 -1.47
CA ASN A 53 -12.48 0.34 -1.69
C ASN A 53 -13.02 -0.69 -2.69
N GLY A 54 -13.82 -1.63 -2.18
CA GLY A 54 -14.28 -2.81 -2.88
C GLY A 54 -15.68 -2.75 -3.48
N TRP A 55 -16.41 -1.65 -3.33
CA TRP A 55 -17.82 -1.54 -3.75
C TRP A 55 -18.08 -1.91 -5.21
N TRP A 56 -17.12 -1.62 -6.11
CA TRP A 56 -17.23 -1.89 -7.55
C TRP A 56 -16.75 -3.31 -7.93
N THR A 57 -16.17 -4.05 -6.97
CA THR A 57 -15.58 -5.38 -7.15
C THR A 57 -16.41 -6.49 -6.51
N VAL A 58 -17.64 -6.18 -6.09
CA VAL A 58 -18.54 -7.14 -5.44
C VAL A 58 -18.73 -8.38 -6.31
N GLY A 59 -18.58 -9.55 -5.71
CA GLY A 59 -18.66 -10.84 -6.42
C GLY A 59 -17.37 -11.29 -7.11
N THR A 60 -16.27 -10.55 -6.96
CA THR A 60 -14.94 -10.93 -7.45
C THR A 60 -13.97 -11.22 -6.29
N SER A 61 -12.81 -11.80 -6.61
CA SER A 61 -11.75 -12.09 -5.64
C SER A 61 -10.75 -10.95 -5.42
N ILE A 62 -11.01 -9.74 -5.97
CA ILE A 62 -10.02 -8.65 -5.96
C ILE A 62 -9.62 -8.25 -4.54
N ILE A 63 -10.59 -8.07 -3.64
CA ILE A 63 -10.32 -7.70 -2.23
C ILE A 63 -9.62 -8.82 -1.47
N ASP A 64 -9.95 -10.08 -1.78
CA ASP A 64 -9.29 -11.23 -1.16
C ASP A 64 -7.83 -11.34 -1.60
N ILE A 65 -7.54 -11.13 -2.88
CA ILE A 65 -6.17 -11.13 -3.42
C ILE A 65 -5.36 -9.95 -2.84
N GLN A 66 -5.96 -8.77 -2.72
CA GLN A 66 -5.35 -7.59 -2.10
C GLN A 66 -4.98 -7.84 -0.63
N ASN A 67 -5.90 -8.41 0.15
CA ASN A 67 -5.63 -8.79 1.54
C ASN A 67 -4.56 -9.89 1.66
N ALA A 68 -4.66 -10.95 0.84
CA ALA A 68 -3.68 -12.04 0.87
C ALA A 68 -2.28 -11.53 0.52
N SER A 69 -2.18 -10.65 -0.47
CA SER A 69 -0.90 -10.05 -0.92
C SER A 69 -0.29 -9.17 0.17
N THR A 70 -1.08 -8.30 0.80
CA THR A 70 -0.58 -7.43 1.90
C THR A 70 -0.16 -8.23 3.13
N ILE A 71 -0.89 -9.28 3.48
CA ILE A 71 -0.49 -10.21 4.56
C ILE A 71 0.84 -10.90 4.24
N ALA A 72 1.02 -11.37 3.00
CA ALA A 72 2.26 -12.03 2.59
C ALA A 72 3.47 -11.09 2.72
N TRP A 73 3.31 -9.84 2.30
CA TRP A 73 4.37 -8.85 2.42
C TRP A 73 4.68 -8.45 3.85
N ALA A 74 3.67 -8.23 4.68
CA ALA A 74 3.84 -7.95 6.10
C ALA A 74 4.62 -9.07 6.81
N ARG A 75 4.31 -10.33 6.47
CA ARG A 75 5.05 -11.50 6.98
C ARG A 75 6.47 -11.58 6.44
N LEU A 76 6.68 -11.28 5.16
CA LEU A 76 8.00 -11.35 4.54
C LEU A 76 8.99 -10.37 5.20
N PHE A 77 8.53 -9.17 5.53
CA PHE A 77 9.37 -8.12 6.09
C PHE A 77 9.32 -8.04 7.63
N ASP A 78 8.52 -8.87 8.28
CA ASP A 78 8.29 -8.85 9.72
C ASP A 78 7.81 -7.46 10.21
N VAL A 79 6.84 -6.89 9.49
CA VAL A 79 6.28 -5.55 9.77
C VAL A 79 4.78 -5.67 10.10
N PRO A 80 4.28 -5.03 11.17
CA PRO A 80 2.86 -4.98 11.49
C PRO A 80 1.99 -4.49 10.33
N LEU A 81 0.80 -5.08 10.18
CA LEU A 81 -0.18 -4.73 9.15
C LEU A 81 -1.46 -4.18 9.77
N VAL A 82 -1.90 -3.02 9.30
CA VAL A 82 -3.23 -2.45 9.57
C VAL A 82 -3.99 -2.37 8.27
N THR A 83 -5.23 -2.88 8.24
CA THR A 83 -6.09 -2.85 7.05
C THR A 83 -7.36 -2.04 7.27
N ALA A 84 -7.80 -1.32 6.25
CA ALA A 84 -9.09 -0.62 6.22
C ALA A 84 -9.73 -0.73 4.84
N PHE A 85 -10.78 -1.53 4.73
CA PHE A 85 -11.48 -1.77 3.46
C PHE A 85 -12.93 -1.34 3.56
N ASN A 86 -13.33 -0.41 2.70
CA ASN A 86 -14.74 -0.20 2.42
C ASN A 86 -15.24 -1.31 1.50
N ARG A 87 -16.40 -1.88 1.79
CA ARG A 87 -16.99 -3.00 1.06
C ARG A 87 -18.27 -2.59 0.38
#